data_AF-S7NUF4-F1
#
_entry.id   AF-S7NUF4-F1
#
_cell.length_a   1.000
_cell.length_b   1.000
_cell.length_c   1.000
_cell.angle_alpha   90.00
_cell.angle_beta   90.00
_cell.angle_gamma   90.00
#
_symmetry.space_group_name_H-M   'P 1'
#
loop_
_entity.id
_entity.type
_entity.pdbx_description
1 polymer ?
#
loop_
_entity_poly.entity_id
_entity_poly.type
_entity_poly.pdbx_seq_one_letter_code
_entity_poly.pdbx_strand_id
1 'polypeptide(L)'
;MPTRSLSWQVRIKILASLVTQFDSGLKAEVLSFILEDVRARLDLAFAWLYQEYNAYLAAGTSGSLDKYEDCLIRLLSGLQEKPDQKDG
;
A
#
# COMPACT_ATOMS: atom_id res chain seq x y z
N MET A 1 16.35 8.90 -13.87
CA MET A 1 15.30 7.98 -13.38
C MET A 1 15.82 6.56 -13.56
N PRO A 2 16.06 5.77 -12.50
CA PRO A 2 16.44 4.38 -12.67
C PRO A 2 15.25 3.62 -13.25
N THR A 3 15.46 2.95 -14.38
CA THR A 3 14.46 2.07 -15.01
C THR A 3 14.26 0.85 -14.11
N ARG A 4 13.11 0.76 -13.45
CA ARG A 4 12.74 -0.41 -12.66
C ARG A 4 12.63 -1.62 -13.58
N SER A 5 13.28 -2.72 -13.21
CA SER A 5 13.25 -3.95 -13.99
C SER A 5 11.88 -4.61 -13.96
N LEU A 6 11.54 -5.40 -14.99
CA LEU A 6 10.31 -6.20 -15.00
C LEU A 6 10.20 -7.12 -13.78
N SER A 7 11.33 -7.69 -13.33
CA SER A 7 11.36 -8.53 -12.12
C SER A 7 10.97 -7.77 -10.86
N TRP A 8 11.32 -6.48 -10.76
CA TRP A 8 10.90 -5.62 -9.65
C TRP A 8 9.39 -5.41 -9.65
N GLN A 9 8.81 -5.07 -10.81
CA GLN A 9 7.37 -4.85 -10.92
C GLN A 9 6.56 -6.10 -10.56
N VAL A 10 7.02 -7.29 -10.99
CA VAL A 10 6.38 -8.56 -10.63
C VAL A 10 6.41 -8.79 -9.12
N ARG A 11 7.55 -8.57 -8.46
CA ARG A 11 7.67 -8.72 -7.00
C ARG A 11 6.71 -7.81 -6.25
N ILE A 12 6.62 -6.54 -6.66
CA ILE A 12 5.71 -5.57 -6.04
C ILE A 12 4.25 -6.01 -6.20
N LYS A 13 3.85 -6.48 -7.39
CA LYS A 13 2.48 -7.00 -7.61
C LYS A 13 2.16 -8.21 -6.74
N ILE A 14 3.12 -9.13 -6.59
CA ILE A 14 2.97 -10.30 -5.70
C ILE A 14 2.76 -9.84 -4.27
N LEU A 15 3.61 -8.95 -3.76
CA LEU A 15 3.50 -8.42 -2.40
C LEU A 15 2.16 -7.71 -2.18
N ALA A 16 1.77 -6.80 -3.06
CA ALA A 16 0.48 -6.11 -2.97
C ALA A 16 -0.70 -7.10 -2.93
N SER A 17 -0.69 -8.13 -3.77
CA SER A 17 -1.72 -9.17 -3.77
C SER A 17 -1.76 -9.99 -2.47
N LEU A 18 -0.61 -10.26 -1.86
CA LEU A 18 -0.55 -10.94 -0.56
C LEU A 18 -1.12 -10.07 0.55
N VAL A 19 -0.72 -8.80 0.61
CA VAL A 19 -1.15 -7.87 1.66
C VAL A 19 -2.67 -7.68 1.64
N THR A 20 -3.31 -7.64 0.47
CA THR A 20 -4.78 -7.53 0.36
C THR A 20 -5.54 -8.70 0.99
N GLN A 21 -4.90 -9.86 1.12
CA GLN A 21 -5.50 -11.06 1.74
C GLN A 21 -5.28 -11.14 3.26
N PHE A 22 -4.40 -10.30 3.81
CA PHE A 22 -4.10 -10.29 5.24
C PHE A 22 -5.26 -9.74 6.08
N ASP A 23 -5.30 -10.19 7.33
CA ASP A 23 -6.12 -9.58 8.37
C ASP A 23 -5.59 -8.18 8.76
N SER A 24 -6.36 -7.48 9.59
CA SER A 24 -6.05 -6.11 10.01
C SER A 24 -4.75 -5.99 10.81
N GLY A 25 -4.35 -7.02 11.56
CA GLY A 25 -3.12 -7.01 12.35
C GLY A 25 -1.89 -7.04 11.45
N LEU A 26 -1.84 -7.99 10.52
CA LEU A 26 -0.74 -8.07 9.54
C LEU A 26 -0.70 -6.87 8.59
N LYS A 27 -1.86 -6.31 8.22
CA LYS A 27 -1.92 -5.05 7.44
C LYS A 27 -1.33 -3.87 8.20
N ALA A 28 -1.49 -3.81 9.53
CA ALA A 28 -0.88 -2.76 10.34
C ALA A 28 0.66 -2.86 10.36
N GLU A 29 1.21 -4.08 10.44
CA GLU A 29 2.66 -4.30 10.35
C GLU A 29 3.22 -3.89 8.98
N VAL A 30 2.53 -4.24 7.88
CA VAL A 30 2.93 -3.83 6.53
C VAL A 30 2.86 -2.31 6.37
N LEU A 31 1.84 -1.67 6.93
CA LEU A 31 1.72 -0.22 6.94
C LEU A 31 2.88 0.42 7.71
N SER A 32 3.21 -0.08 8.90
CA SER A 32 4.36 0.38 9.68
C SER A 32 5.65 0.26 8.87
N PHE A 33 5.88 -0.90 8.25
CA PHE A 33 6.99 -1.14 7.34
C PHE A 33 7.00 -0.13 6.18
N ILE A 34 5.88 0.12 5.49
CA ILE A 34 5.87 1.12 4.40
C ILE A 34 6.23 2.51 4.93
N LEU A 35 5.67 2.91 6.06
CA LEU A 35 5.85 4.26 6.61
C LEU A 35 7.26 4.50 7.16
N GLU A 36 7.97 3.48 7.64
CA GLU A 36 9.38 3.57 8.05
C GLU A 36 10.30 4.21 7.01
N ASP A 37 10.14 3.84 5.73
CA ASP A 37 10.87 4.40 4.60
C ASP A 37 9.93 4.53 3.40
N VAL A 38 9.01 5.50 3.52
CA VAL A 38 7.96 5.66 2.53
C VAL A 38 8.52 5.99 1.16
N ARG A 39 9.56 6.84 1.07
CA ARG A 39 10.17 7.24 -0.22
C ARG A 39 10.68 6.02 -0.99
N ALA A 40 11.34 5.07 -0.33
CA ALA A 40 11.79 3.84 -0.98
C ALA A 40 10.66 2.82 -1.23
N ARG A 41 9.58 2.87 -0.44
CA ARG A 41 8.49 1.87 -0.43
C ARG A 41 7.19 2.37 -1.07
N LEU A 42 7.18 3.55 -1.69
CA LEU A 42 6.02 4.16 -2.37
C LEU A 42 5.39 3.23 -3.42
N ASP A 43 6.20 2.45 -4.14
CA ASP A 43 5.68 1.48 -5.12
C ASP A 43 4.80 0.43 -4.49
N LEU A 44 5.20 -0.08 -3.33
CA LEU A 44 4.43 -1.07 -2.62
C LEU A 44 3.15 -0.45 -2.06
N ALA A 45 3.24 0.77 -1.52
CA ALA A 45 2.08 1.52 -1.04
C ALA A 45 1.03 1.71 -2.13
N PHE A 46 1.44 2.22 -3.31
CA PHE A 46 0.52 2.43 -4.43
C PHE A 46 0.02 1.11 -5.02
N ALA A 47 0.87 0.09 -5.14
CA ALA A 47 0.45 -1.21 -5.64
C ALA A 47 -0.58 -1.87 -4.71
N TRP A 48 -0.38 -1.76 -3.39
CA TRP A 48 -1.33 -2.28 -2.42
C TRP A 48 -2.66 -1.50 -2.46
N LEU A 49 -2.61 -0.16 -2.45
CA LEU A 49 -3.81 0.68 -2.57
C LEU A 49 -4.61 0.36 -3.85
N TYR A 50 -3.92 0.23 -4.98
CA TYR A 50 -4.55 -0.15 -6.26
C TYR A 50 -5.13 -1.57 -6.19
N GLN A 51 -4.48 -2.48 -5.47
CA GLN A 51 -4.98 -3.84 -5.31
C GLN A 51 -6.22 -3.94 -4.43
N GLU A 52 -6.33 -3.14 -3.36
CA GLU A 52 -7.57 -3.03 -2.57
C GLU A 52 -8.73 -2.51 -3.44
N TYR A 53 -8.45 -1.53 -4.31
CA TYR A 53 -9.44 -1.02 -5.26
C TYR A 53 -9.85 -2.08 -6.29
N ASN A 54 -8.90 -2.84 -6.85
CA ASN A 54 -9.22 -3.93 -7.77
C ASN A 54 -10.02 -5.04 -7.09
N ALA A 55 -9.72 -5.34 -5.82
CA ALA A 55 -10.48 -6.33 -5.05
C ALA A 55 -11.94 -5.88 -4.86
N TYR A 56 -12.16 -4.59 -4.60
CA TYR A 56 -13.49 -3.99 -4.60
C TYR A 56 -14.20 -4.16 -5.96
N LEU A 57 -13.55 -3.78 -7.07
CA LEU A 57 -14.13 -3.92 -8.42
C LEU A 57 -14.45 -5.38 -8.77
N ALA A 58 -13.56 -6.30 -8.41
CA ALA A 58 -13.73 -7.73 -8.67
C ALA A 58 -14.89 -8.35 -7.89
N ALA A 59 -15.25 -7.80 -6.73
CA ALA A 59 -16.39 -8.24 -5.93
C ALA A 59 -17.74 -7.73 -6.49
N GLY A 60 -17.74 -6.83 -7.46
CA GLY A 60 -18.95 -6.35 -8.15
C GLY A 60 -19.97 -5.75 -7.19
N THR A 61 -21.24 -6.17 -7.30
CA THR A 61 -22.34 -5.65 -6.47
C THR A 61 -22.23 -6.00 -4.98
N SER A 62 -21.35 -6.93 -4.61
CA SER A 62 -21.07 -7.31 -3.22
C SER A 62 -19.79 -6.66 -2.67
N GLY A 63 -19.09 -5.87 -3.48
CA GLY A 63 -17.89 -5.16 -3.08
C GLY A 63 -18.21 -4.00 -2.14
N SER A 64 -17.41 -3.87 -1.09
CA SER A 64 -17.39 -2.67 -0.25
C SER A 64 -16.09 -1.91 -0.47
N LEU A 65 -16.17 -0.57 -0.44
CA LEU A 65 -15.02 0.31 -0.57
C LEU A 65 -14.25 0.46 0.75
N ASP A 66 -14.78 -0.05 1.88
CA ASP A 66 -14.22 0.14 3.23
C ASP A 66 -12.73 -0.21 3.33
N LYS A 67 -12.30 -1.31 2.69
CA LYS A 67 -10.89 -1.74 2.73
C LYS A 67 -9.96 -0.78 1.99
N TYR A 68 -10.43 -0.24 0.86
CA TYR A 68 -9.70 0.76 0.10
C TYR A 68 -9.63 2.08 0.87
N GLU A 69 -10.75 2.53 1.43
CA GLU A 69 -10.82 3.76 2.23
C GLU A 69 -9.95 3.66 3.49
N ASP A 70 -10.03 2.58 4.25
CA ASP A 70 -9.18 2.35 5.42
C ASP A 70 -7.69 2.33 5.04
N CYS A 71 -7.32 1.64 3.95
CA CYS A 71 -5.95 1.65 3.43
C CYS A 71 -5.48 3.08 3.07
N LEU A 72 -6.30 3.83 2.34
CA LEU A 72 -6.00 5.20 1.91
C LEU A 72 -5.84 6.14 3.10
N ILE A 73 -6.82 6.14 4.02
CA ILE A 73 -6.81 7.02 5.19
C ILE A 73 -5.59 6.72 6.05
N ARG A 74 -5.30 5.45 6.32
CA ARG A 74 -4.12 5.06 7.12
C ARG A 74 -2.80 5.46 6.47
N LEU A 75 -2.67 5.31 5.15
CA LEU A 75 -1.48 5.77 4.42
C LEU A 75 -1.32 7.30 4.54
N LEU A 76 -2.41 8.06 4.36
CA LEU A 76 -2.39 9.52 4.47
C LEU A 76 -2.11 9.99 5.91
N SER A 77 -2.75 9.39 6.91
CA SER A 77 -2.50 9.66 8.32
C SER A 77 -1.05 9.38 8.69
N GLY A 78 -0.50 8.22 8.29
CA GLY A 78 0.89 7.87 8.55
C GLY A 78 1.90 8.79 7.86
N LEU A 79 1.57 9.27 6.66
CA LEU A 79 2.36 10.28 5.96
C LEU A 79 2.31 11.65 6.67
N GLN A 80 1.15 12.03 7.17
CA GLN A 80 0.96 13.29 7.90
C GLN A 80 1.65 13.28 9.27
N GLU A 81 1.65 12.15 9.97
CA GLU A 81 2.29 11.96 11.29
C GLU A 81 3.82 11.94 11.24
N LYS A 82 4.42 11.80 10.05
CA LYS A 82 5.85 12.00 9.83
C LYS A 82 6.13 13.34 9.11
N PRO A 83 5.84 14.51 9.72
CA PRO A 83 6.29 15.76 9.17
C PRO A 83 7.81 15.88 9.43
N ASP A 84 8.58 15.95 8.35
CA ASP A 84 9.99 16.37 8.33
C ASP A 84 11.02 15.50 9.09
N GLN A 85 11.62 14.54 8.38
CA GLN A 85 13.09 14.56 8.31
C GLN A 85 13.44 15.68 7.32
N LYS A 86 13.47 16.90 7.85
CA LYS A 86 14.04 18.07 7.18
C LYS A 86 15.48 17.68 6.86
N ASP A 87 15.81 17.55 5.57
CA ASP A 87 17.17 17.40 5.10
C ASP A 87 18.03 18.50 5.77
N GLY A 88 18.94 18.10 6.64
CA GLY A 88 19.96 18.94 7.27
C GLY A 88 21.23 18.96 6.45
#